data_AF-D8QIN9-F1
#
_entry.id   AF-D8QIN9-F1
#
_cell.length_a   1.000
_cell.length_b   1.000
_cell.length_c   1.000
_cell.angle_alpha   90.00
_cell.angle_beta   90.00
_cell.angle_gamma   90.00
#
_symmetry.space_group_name_H-M   'P 1'
#
loop_
_entity.id
_entity.type
_entity.pdbx_description
1 polymer ?
#
loop_
_entity_poly.entity_id
_entity_poly.type
_entity_poly.pdbx_seq_one_letter_code
_entity_poly.pdbx_strand_id
1 'polypeptide(L)'
;MVYALKDDEIIMEVMDTAPSNWNTILSTQLYPDLVSFQSAIRYHEDALLEAGGEKKNFNRYDQRESWTRSKPTTFARAHLVGSSTDLPPPKFPKDDANISKRATPKDKGARGCRHCGSLNHWDKECKYAFKGTRSARTRLAEASIDLLEAEDEYEDLYY
;
A
#
# COMPACT_ATOMS: atom_id res chain seq x y z
N MET A 1 26.37 22.83 43.10
CA MET A 1 25.60 24.06 42.84
C MET A 1 24.58 23.72 41.78
N VAL A 2 23.30 23.75 42.12
CA VAL A 2 22.21 23.59 41.13
C VAL A 2 22.10 24.95 40.46
N TYR A 3 22.52 25.06 39.20
CA TYR A 3 22.35 26.29 38.43
C TYR A 3 20.85 26.53 38.27
N ALA A 4 20.31 27.52 38.97
CA ALA A 4 18.96 28.01 38.72
C ALA A 4 19.01 28.81 37.42
N LEU A 5 18.91 28.10 36.30
CA LEU A 5 18.70 28.72 34.99
C LEU A 5 17.44 29.57 35.09
N LYS A 6 17.51 30.80 34.62
CA LYS A 6 16.32 31.67 34.58
C LYS A 6 15.33 31.06 33.59
N ASP A 7 14.04 31.25 33.82
CA ASP A 7 12.99 30.73 32.95
C ASP A 7 13.23 31.06 31.47
N ASP A 8 13.72 32.26 31.18
CA ASP A 8 14.13 32.68 29.82
C ASP A 8 15.21 31.78 29.20
N GLU A 9 16.21 31.39 30.00
CA GLU A 9 17.33 30.55 29.58
C GLU A 9 16.85 29.12 29.29
N ILE A 10 15.94 28.61 30.12
CA ILE A 10 15.29 27.30 29.94
C ILE A 10 14.42 27.30 28.67
N ILE A 11 13.64 28.36 28.45
CA ILE A 11 12.79 28.51 27.26
C ILE A 11 13.66 28.57 26.00
N MET A 12 14.77 29.30 26.03
CA MET A 12 15.71 29.37 24.92
C MET A 12 16.36 28.02 24.62
N GLU A 13 16.79 27.27 25.64
CA GLU A 13 17.37 25.93 25.47
C GLU A 13 16.37 24.92 24.88
N VAL A 14 15.11 24.97 25.33
CA VAL A 14 14.02 24.14 24.76
C VAL A 14 13.76 24.51 23.30
N MET A 15 13.77 25.79 22.96
CA MET A 15 13.54 26.24 21.58
C MET A 15 14.73 25.98 20.64
N ASP A 16 15.95 25.92 21.16
CA ASP A 16 17.16 25.57 20.39
C ASP A 16 17.22 24.06 20.07
N THR A 17 16.71 23.23 20.98
CA THR A 17 16.57 21.78 20.77
C THR A 17 15.32 21.39 19.97
N ALA A 18 14.33 22.29 19.91
CA ALA A 18 13.10 22.08 19.15
C ALA A 18 13.30 22.22 17.63
N PRO A 19 12.45 21.57 16.82
CA PRO A 19 12.43 21.77 15.37
C PRO A 19 12.26 23.26 15.00
N SER A 20 13.01 23.74 14.00
CA SER A 20 13.05 25.16 13.63
C SER A 20 11.69 25.75 13.25
N ASN A 21 10.74 24.92 12.82
CA ASN A 21 9.36 25.30 12.52
C ASN A 21 8.55 25.68 13.77
N TRP A 22 8.97 25.32 14.98
CA TRP A 22 8.31 25.76 16.21
C TRP A 22 8.38 27.28 16.39
N ASN A 23 9.45 27.92 15.91
CA ASN A 23 9.59 29.39 15.90
C ASN A 23 8.51 30.10 15.06
N THR A 24 7.78 29.39 14.20
CA THR A 24 6.67 29.96 13.42
C THR A 24 5.36 30.00 14.20
N ILE A 25 5.25 29.20 15.27
CA ILE A 25 4.02 29.04 16.07
C ILE A 25 4.22 29.63 17.48
N LEU A 26 5.39 29.41 18.07
CA LEU A 26 5.77 29.92 19.37
C LEU A 26 6.78 31.06 19.20
N SER A 27 6.42 32.25 19.71
CA SER A 27 7.33 33.38 19.80
C SER A 27 7.79 33.53 21.25
N THR A 28 9.05 33.21 21.53
CA THR A 28 9.63 33.22 22.88
C THR A 28 9.51 34.56 23.61
N GLN A 29 9.46 35.66 22.85
CA GLN A 29 9.28 37.02 23.40
C GLN A 29 7.89 37.26 24.04
N LEU A 30 6.92 36.38 23.78
CA LEU A 30 5.55 36.51 24.30
C LEU A 30 5.36 35.78 25.64
N TYR A 31 6.35 35.00 26.09
CA TYR A 31 6.22 34.13 27.26
C TYR A 31 7.26 34.53 28.32
N PRO A 32 6.88 35.34 29.32
CA PRO A 32 7.79 35.85 30.35
C PRO A 32 8.10 34.84 31.47
N ASP A 33 7.41 33.70 31.50
CA ASP A 33 7.50 32.69 32.54
C ASP A 33 7.34 31.28 31.97
N LEU A 34 7.94 30.29 32.62
CA LEU A 34 7.92 28.91 32.14
C LEU A 34 6.50 28.33 32.08
N VAL A 35 5.62 28.74 32.99
CA VAL A 35 4.24 28.22 33.10
C VAL A 35 3.38 28.69 31.92
N SER A 36 3.50 29.95 31.51
CA SER A 36 2.82 30.45 30.30
C SER A 36 3.36 29.77 29.04
N PHE A 37 4.67 29.54 28.96
CA PHE A 37 5.28 28.82 27.84
C PHE A 37 4.79 27.38 27.73
N GLN A 38 4.74 26.63 28.85
CA GLN A 38 4.20 25.26 28.87
C GLN A 38 2.73 25.21 28.49
N SER A 39 1.95 26.19 28.93
CA SER A 39 0.53 26.32 28.57
C SER A 39 0.36 26.58 27.08
N ALA A 40 1.24 27.41 26.50
CA ALA A 40 1.24 27.69 25.06
C ALA A 40 1.64 26.46 24.23
N ILE A 41 2.64 25.69 24.66
CA ILE A 41 3.00 24.41 24.01
C ILE A 41 1.80 23.47 24.00
N ARG A 42 1.13 23.31 25.14
CA ARG A 42 -0.04 22.44 25.25
C ARG A 42 -1.20 22.91 24.39
N TYR A 43 -1.43 24.23 24.32
CA TYR A 43 -2.48 24.80 23.50
C TYR A 43 -2.20 24.62 21.99
N HIS A 44 -0.94 24.68 21.60
CA HIS A 44 -0.51 24.54 20.21
C HIS A 44 -0.01 23.14 19.86
N GLU A 45 -0.24 22.12 20.69
CA GLU A 45 0.29 20.76 20.52
C GLU A 45 0.03 20.19 19.12
N ASP A 46 -1.23 20.22 18.67
CA ASP A 46 -1.62 19.74 17.34
C ASP A 46 -0.93 20.51 16.21
N ALA A 47 -0.81 21.84 16.35
CA ALA A 47 -0.17 22.70 15.36
C ALA A 47 1.36 22.48 15.33
N LEU A 48 1.98 22.24 16.47
CA LEU A 48 3.41 21.94 16.60
C LEU A 48 3.76 20.57 16.02
N LEU A 49 2.88 19.57 16.23
CA LEU A 49 2.99 18.25 15.62
C LEU A 49 2.78 18.31 14.09
N GLU A 50 1.80 19.07 13.61
CA GLU A 50 1.55 19.25 12.17
C GLU A 50 2.67 20.04 11.47
N ALA A 51 3.25 21.01 12.16
CA ALA A 51 4.37 21.79 11.62
C ALA A 51 5.68 20.98 11.60
N GLY A 52 5.88 20.09 12.59
CA GLY A 52 7.06 19.22 12.69
C GLY A 52 6.96 17.98 11.80
N GLY A 53 5.74 17.60 11.42
CA GLY A 53 5.54 16.73 10.27
C GLY A 53 6.07 17.45 9.05
N GLU A 54 7.20 16.98 8.51
CA GLU A 54 7.63 17.33 7.17
C GLU A 54 6.39 17.23 6.28
N LYS A 55 5.81 18.39 5.94
CA LYS A 55 4.88 18.50 4.84
C LYS A 55 5.75 18.19 3.65
N LYS A 56 5.92 16.88 3.39
CA LYS A 56 6.25 16.37 2.08
C LYS A 56 5.27 17.13 1.22
N ASN A 57 5.78 18.14 0.53
CA ASN A 57 5.08 18.84 -0.50
C ASN A 57 4.81 17.77 -1.56
N PHE A 58 3.81 16.92 -1.29
CA PHE A 58 3.06 16.24 -2.29
C PHE A 58 2.42 17.38 -3.04
N ASN A 59 3.16 17.85 -4.05
CA ASN A 59 2.77 18.85 -4.99
C ASN A 59 1.29 18.63 -5.30
N ARG A 60 0.44 19.57 -4.87
CA ARG A 60 -0.99 19.66 -5.27
C ARG A 60 -1.13 20.04 -6.76
N TYR A 61 -0.15 19.65 -7.57
CA TYR A 61 -0.08 19.81 -9.02
C TYR A 61 0.27 18.50 -9.73
N ASP A 62 0.03 17.35 -9.09
CA ASP A 62 0.02 16.04 -9.74
C ASP A 62 -1.32 15.30 -9.57
N GLN A 63 -2.41 16.06 -9.36
CA GLN A 63 -3.77 15.56 -9.59
C GLN A 63 -4.09 15.66 -11.10
N ARG A 64 -3.19 15.12 -11.90
CA ARG A 64 -3.41 14.84 -13.32
C ARG A 64 -2.97 13.41 -13.55
N GLU A 65 -3.76 12.49 -12.99
CA GLU A 65 -3.81 11.07 -13.38
C GLU A 65 -2.47 10.47 -13.81
N SER A 66 -1.44 10.61 -12.99
CA SER A 66 -0.31 9.71 -13.07
C SER A 66 -0.58 8.59 -12.08
N TRP A 67 -1.45 7.67 -12.48
CA TRP A 67 -1.28 6.27 -12.11
C TRP A 67 0.14 5.91 -12.50
N THR A 68 1.11 6.18 -11.64
CA THR A 68 2.29 5.35 -11.61
C THR A 68 1.75 4.01 -11.08
N ARG A 69 1.23 3.07 -11.89
CA ARG A 69 2.07 2.32 -12.85
C ARG A 69 3.51 2.78 -12.66
N SER A 70 4.09 2.45 -11.49
CA SER A 70 5.42 1.87 -11.50
C SER A 70 5.40 1.04 -12.76
N LYS A 71 6.03 1.52 -13.84
CA LYS A 71 6.15 0.71 -15.05
C LYS A 71 6.63 -0.60 -14.46
N PRO A 72 5.84 -1.69 -14.52
CA PRO A 72 6.34 -2.95 -14.04
C PRO A 72 7.66 -3.04 -14.77
N THR A 73 8.75 -3.12 -13.99
CA THR A 73 10.04 -3.48 -14.56
C THR A 73 9.70 -4.68 -15.39
N THR A 74 9.63 -4.50 -16.70
CA THR A 74 9.22 -5.54 -17.63
C THR A 74 10.44 -6.44 -17.71
N PHE A 75 10.70 -7.14 -16.62
CA PHE A 75 11.27 -8.45 -16.68
C PHE A 75 10.36 -9.19 -17.64
N ALA A 76 10.88 -9.50 -18.82
CA ALA A 76 10.19 -10.36 -19.75
C ALA A 76 9.90 -11.67 -19.00
N ARG A 77 8.67 -11.81 -18.50
CA ARG A 77 8.21 -13.03 -17.86
C ARG A 77 8.01 -14.02 -19.01
N ALA A 78 8.86 -15.03 -19.08
CA ALA A 78 8.72 -16.12 -20.05
C ALA A 78 7.52 -17.05 -19.73
N HIS A 79 6.82 -16.78 -18.63
CA HIS A 79 5.77 -17.61 -18.07
C HIS A 79 4.39 -17.06 -18.44
N LEU A 80 3.40 -17.96 -18.55
CA LEU A 80 2.00 -17.60 -18.79
C LEU A 80 1.48 -16.67 -17.69
N VAL A 81 0.64 -15.70 -18.05
CA VAL A 81 0.04 -14.76 -17.08
C VAL A 81 -0.75 -15.54 -16.04
N GLY A 82 -0.54 -15.21 -14.77
CA GLY A 82 -1.14 -15.92 -13.64
C GLY A 82 -0.43 -17.18 -13.20
N SER A 83 0.71 -17.56 -13.81
CA SER A 83 1.53 -18.68 -13.33
C SER A 83 2.49 -18.21 -12.23
N SER A 84 2.53 -18.94 -11.12
CA SER A 84 3.54 -18.78 -10.08
C SER A 84 4.01 -20.15 -9.57
N THR A 85 5.18 -20.20 -8.94
CA THR A 85 5.74 -21.42 -8.34
C THR A 85 4.93 -21.94 -7.16
N ASP A 86 4.14 -21.06 -6.54
CA ASP A 86 3.37 -21.36 -5.32
C ASP A 86 1.98 -21.92 -5.63
N LEU A 87 1.59 -21.99 -6.91
CA LEU A 87 0.32 -22.56 -7.31
C LEU A 87 0.35 -24.10 -7.22
N PRO A 88 -0.57 -24.72 -6.48
CA PRO A 88 -0.66 -26.17 -6.44
C PRO A 88 -1.13 -26.72 -7.81
N PRO A 89 -0.70 -27.93 -8.17
CA PRO A 89 -1.18 -28.58 -9.39
C PRO A 89 -2.69 -28.81 -9.35
N PRO A 90 -3.37 -28.81 -10.52
CA PRO A 90 -4.81 -29.03 -10.60
C PRO A 90 -5.17 -30.43 -10.07
N LYS A 91 -6.20 -30.49 -9.23
CA LYS A 91 -6.64 -31.72 -8.56
C LYS A 91 -7.61 -32.54 -9.40
N PHE A 92 -8.27 -31.92 -10.38
CA PHE A 92 -9.33 -32.54 -11.17
C PHE A 92 -8.85 -32.87 -12.60
N PRO A 93 -9.46 -33.88 -13.25
CA PRO A 93 -9.20 -34.18 -14.65
C PRO A 93 -9.48 -32.97 -15.55
N LYS A 94 -8.67 -32.84 -16.59
CA LYS A 94 -8.77 -31.75 -17.57
C LYS A 94 -10.12 -31.76 -18.27
N ASP A 95 -10.83 -30.64 -18.19
CA ASP A 95 -12.12 -30.43 -18.85
C ASP A 95 -11.94 -29.49 -20.05
N ASP A 96 -11.62 -30.07 -21.20
CA ASP A 96 -11.49 -29.34 -22.46
C ASP A 96 -12.85 -29.15 -23.18
N ALA A 97 -13.92 -29.82 -22.72
CA ALA A 97 -15.25 -29.72 -23.29
C ALA A 97 -15.95 -28.41 -22.89
N ASN A 98 -15.64 -27.87 -21.72
CA ASN A 98 -16.07 -26.54 -21.30
C ASN A 98 -15.19 -25.47 -21.95
N ILE A 99 -15.80 -24.69 -22.86
CA ILE A 99 -15.15 -23.61 -23.60
C ILE A 99 -15.80 -22.28 -23.21
N SER A 100 -14.99 -21.31 -22.78
CA SER A 100 -15.46 -19.97 -22.45
C SER A 100 -16.09 -19.31 -23.69
N LYS A 101 -17.20 -18.59 -23.50
CA LYS A 101 -17.89 -17.92 -24.62
C LYS A 101 -17.17 -16.66 -25.13
N ARG A 102 -16.25 -16.12 -24.31
CA ARG A 102 -15.50 -14.89 -24.61
C ARG A 102 -14.13 -15.27 -25.17
N ALA A 103 -13.06 -14.81 -24.53
CA ALA A 103 -11.70 -15.22 -24.82
C ALA A 103 -11.29 -16.33 -23.87
N THR A 104 -10.57 -17.34 -24.34
CA THR A 104 -10.03 -18.38 -23.46
C THR A 104 -8.71 -17.94 -22.82
N PRO A 105 -8.30 -18.54 -21.69
CA PRO A 105 -6.94 -18.34 -21.17
C PRO A 105 -5.84 -18.59 -22.21
N LYS A 106 -6.05 -19.56 -23.11
CA LYS A 106 -5.15 -19.83 -24.24
C LYS A 106 -4.93 -18.62 -25.14
N ASP A 107 -6.01 -17.91 -25.47
CA ASP A 107 -5.98 -16.76 -26.39
C ASP A 107 -5.30 -15.54 -25.75
N LYS A 108 -5.44 -15.39 -24.42
CA LYS A 108 -4.84 -14.28 -23.66
C LYS A 108 -3.43 -14.58 -23.13
N GLY A 109 -2.86 -15.75 -23.45
CA GLY A 109 -1.55 -16.15 -22.93
C GLY A 109 -1.52 -16.34 -21.41
N ALA A 110 -2.67 -16.68 -20.82
CA ALA A 110 -2.83 -16.91 -19.40
C ALA A 110 -2.68 -18.40 -19.05
N ARG A 111 -2.44 -18.69 -17.77
CA ARG A 111 -2.37 -20.08 -17.27
C ARG A 111 -3.69 -20.81 -17.44
N GLY A 112 -3.62 -22.13 -17.50
CA GLY A 112 -4.81 -22.98 -17.45
C GLY A 112 -5.57 -22.88 -16.13
N CYS A 113 -6.80 -23.37 -16.17
CA CYS A 113 -7.71 -23.40 -15.04
C CYS A 113 -7.06 -24.02 -13.80
N ARG A 114 -7.08 -23.34 -12.64
CA ARG A 114 -6.44 -23.86 -11.41
C ARG A 114 -7.04 -25.18 -10.90
N HIS A 115 -8.27 -25.48 -11.31
CA HIS A 115 -9.00 -26.66 -10.85
C HIS A 115 -8.67 -27.90 -11.68
N CYS A 116 -8.65 -27.76 -13.01
CA CYS A 116 -8.52 -28.88 -13.95
C CYS A 116 -7.36 -28.76 -14.95
N GLY A 117 -6.70 -27.61 -15.04
CA GLY A 117 -5.60 -27.35 -16.00
C GLY A 117 -6.04 -27.11 -17.45
N SER A 118 -7.34 -26.98 -17.72
CA SER A 118 -7.84 -26.66 -19.06
C SER A 118 -7.49 -25.22 -19.47
N LEU A 119 -7.09 -25.03 -20.71
CA LEU A 119 -6.84 -23.70 -21.29
C LEU A 119 -8.08 -23.11 -21.97
N ASN A 120 -9.19 -23.85 -22.00
CA ASN A 120 -10.38 -23.49 -22.77
C ASN A 120 -11.41 -22.69 -21.96
N HIS A 121 -11.31 -22.68 -20.62
CA HIS A 121 -12.21 -21.94 -19.75
C HIS A 121 -11.47 -21.33 -18.56
N TRP A 122 -12.04 -20.25 -18.02
CA TRP A 122 -11.49 -19.57 -16.85
C TRP A 122 -11.81 -20.29 -15.54
N ASP A 123 -11.01 -20.05 -14.50
CA ASP A 123 -11.18 -20.65 -13.17
C ASP A 123 -12.65 -20.58 -12.69
N LYS A 124 -13.31 -19.44 -12.90
CA LYS A 124 -14.71 -19.17 -12.47
C LYS A 124 -15.77 -19.94 -13.28
N GLU A 125 -15.44 -20.34 -14.50
CA GLU A 125 -16.34 -21.07 -15.41
C GLU A 125 -16.23 -22.59 -15.26
N CYS A 126 -15.20 -23.07 -14.56
CA CYS A 126 -14.96 -24.49 -14.36
C CYS A 126 -16.12 -25.16 -13.62
N LYS A 127 -16.44 -26.41 -14.00
CA LYS A 127 -17.42 -27.24 -13.27
C LYS A 127 -17.03 -27.46 -11.80
N TYR A 128 -15.73 -27.54 -11.54
CA TYR A 128 -15.18 -27.72 -10.20
C TYR A 128 -14.96 -26.40 -9.45
N ALA A 129 -15.28 -25.26 -10.07
CA ALA A 129 -15.34 -23.98 -9.38
C ALA A 129 -16.52 -23.99 -8.43
N PHE A 130 -16.29 -23.67 -7.16
CA PHE A 130 -17.35 -23.66 -6.16
C PHE A 130 -18.26 -22.45 -6.37
N LYS A 131 -19.36 -22.63 -7.13
CA LYS A 131 -20.34 -21.59 -7.44
C LYS A 131 -21.23 -21.31 -6.21
N GLY A 132 -20.78 -20.47 -5.28
CA GLY A 132 -21.66 -20.05 -4.18
C GLY A 132 -20.99 -19.51 -2.92
N THR A 133 -19.67 -19.64 -2.76
CA THR A 133 -18.95 -19.03 -1.65
C THR A 133 -17.80 -18.19 -2.20
N ARG A 134 -17.75 -16.91 -1.83
CA ARG A 134 -16.53 -16.11 -2.02
C ARG A 134 -15.44 -16.83 -1.23
N SER A 135 -14.53 -17.51 -1.91
CA SER A 135 -13.32 -18.01 -1.27
C SER A 135 -12.55 -16.79 -0.76
N ALA A 136 -12.63 -16.52 0.54
CA ALA A 136 -11.79 -15.51 1.15
C ALA A 136 -10.33 -15.96 1.02
N ARG A 137 -9.44 -15.07 0.61
CA ARG A 137 -7.98 -15.30 0.65
C ARG A 137 -7.60 -15.44 2.14
N THR A 138 -7.53 -16.67 2.67
CA THR A 138 -7.39 -16.92 4.12
C THR A 138 -5.97 -16.77 4.66
N ARG A 139 -4.99 -16.34 3.84
CA ARG A 139 -3.58 -16.17 4.24
C ARG A 139 -2.86 -15.05 3.49
N LEU A 140 -3.41 -13.83 3.50
CA LEU A 140 -2.76 -12.67 2.84
C LEU A 140 -1.37 -12.34 3.42
N ALA A 141 -1.10 -12.69 4.67
CA ALA A 141 0.20 -12.44 5.32
C ALA A 141 1.32 -13.39 4.84
N GLU A 142 0.99 -14.53 4.25
CA GLU A 142 1.96 -15.54 3.78
C GLU A 142 2.05 -15.61 2.25
N ALA A 143 1.21 -14.87 1.52
CA ALA A 143 1.25 -14.87 0.06
C ALA A 143 2.49 -14.13 -0.43
N SER A 144 3.26 -14.77 -1.33
CA SER A 144 4.34 -14.10 -2.03
C SER A 144 3.78 -12.97 -2.89
N ILE A 145 4.54 -11.89 -3.02
CA ILE A 145 4.17 -10.74 -3.86
C ILE A 145 3.95 -11.21 -5.31
N ASP A 146 4.79 -12.15 -5.78
CA ASP A 146 4.68 -12.76 -7.11
C ASP A 146 3.35 -13.50 -7.30
N LEU A 147 2.86 -14.23 -6.29
CA LEU A 147 1.56 -14.89 -6.35
C LEU A 147 0.41 -13.88 -6.41
N LEU A 148 0.47 -12.81 -5.62
CA LEU A 148 -0.56 -11.76 -5.63
C LEU A 148 -0.62 -11.06 -6.98
N GLU A 149 0.53 -10.66 -7.52
CA GLU A 149 0.61 -10.00 -8.83
C GLU A 149 0.13 -10.94 -9.94
N ALA A 150 0.55 -12.22 -9.92
CA ALA A 150 0.10 -13.20 -10.90
C ALA A 150 -1.43 -13.41 -10.85
N GLU A 151 -2.02 -13.53 -9.66
CA GLU A 151 -3.47 -13.67 -9.52
C GLU A 151 -4.21 -12.43 -10.03
N ASP A 152 -3.74 -11.24 -9.68
CA ASP A 152 -4.39 -9.98 -10.08
C ASP A 152 -4.28 -9.77 -11.60
N GLU A 153 -3.12 -10.00 -12.21
CA GLU A 153 -2.96 -9.98 -13.69
C GLU A 153 -3.90 -10.99 -14.38
N TYR A 154 -4.11 -12.17 -13.78
CA TYR A 154 -5.03 -13.18 -14.32
C TYR A 154 -6.50 -12.75 -14.21
N GLU A 155 -6.90 -12.12 -13.10
CA GLU A 155 -8.27 -11.60 -12.95
C GLU A 155 -8.55 -10.44 -13.89
N ASP A 156 -7.58 -9.56 -14.12
CA ASP A 156 -7.67 -8.46 -15.09
C ASP A 156 -7.88 -8.97 -16.52
N LEU A 157 -7.29 -10.13 -16.88
CA LEU A 157 -7.56 -10.77 -18.16
C LEU A 157 -8.94 -11.42 -18.24
N TYR A 158 -9.64 -11.66 -17.14
CA TYR A 158 -10.98 -12.24 -17.18
C TYR A 158 -12.09 -11.19 -17.36
N TYR A 159 -11.94 -10.02 -16.74
CA TYR A 159 -12.91 -8.91 -16.81
C TYR A 159 -12.77 -8.07 -18.08
#